data_AF-A0A7J3N0A0-F1
#
_entry.id   AF-A0A7J3N0A0-F1
#
_cell.length_a   1.000
_cell.length_b   1.000
_cell.length_c   1.000
_cell.angle_alpha   90.00
_cell.angle_beta   90.00
_cell.angle_gamma   90.00
#
_symmetry.space_group_name_H-M   'P 1'
#
loop_
_entity.id
_entity.type
_entity.pdbx_description
1 polymer ?
#
loop_
_entity_poly.entity_id
_entity_poly.type
_entity_poly.pdbx_seq_one_letter_code
_entity_poly.pdbx_strand_id
1 'polypeptide(L)' 'MGTKSTRYKESLEKLGFKQIDIYRLKERDVVRLMRKSDGKVYLVDLSRHIEEMSLEEFLEHVTNKVR' A
#
# COMPACT_ATOMS: atom_id res chain seq x y z
N MET A 1 16.47 10.95 8.81
CA MET A 1 15.91 9.59 8.96
C MET A 1 14.48 9.60 8.45
N GLY A 2 14.21 9.06 7.26
CA GLY A 2 12.83 8.91 6.77
C GLY A 2 12.09 7.87 7.62
N THR A 3 10.86 8.17 8.06
CA THR A 3 10.06 7.23 8.83
C THR A 3 9.70 6.01 7.96
N LYS A 4 9.36 4.87 8.58
CA LYS A 4 8.94 3.64 7.86
C LYS A 4 7.86 3.95 6.81
N SER A 5 6.96 4.90 7.08
CA SER A 5 5.91 5.34 6.14
C SER A 5 6.45 5.98 4.85
N THR A 6 7.55 6.74 4.90
CA THR A 6 8.12 7.39 3.71
C THR A 6 8.60 6.38 2.68
N ARG A 7 9.27 5.30 3.13
CA ARG A 7 9.80 4.25 2.24
C ARG A 7 8.69 3.50 1.51
N TYR A 8 7.55 3.27 2.15
CA TYR A 8 6.42 2.55 1.54
C TYR A 8 5.75 3.39 0.47
N LYS A 9 5.53 4.67 0.76
CA LYS A 9 5.00 5.63 -0.22
C LYS A 9 5.92 5.76 -1.43
N GLU A 10 7.22 5.93 -1.23
CA GLU A 10 8.19 6.02 -2.33
C GLU A 10 8.21 4.77 -3.22
N SER A 11 8.13 3.58 -2.62
CA SER A 11 8.08 2.33 -3.39
C SER A 11 6.80 2.18 -4.19
N LEU A 12 5.64 2.54 -3.62
CA LEU A 12 4.37 2.57 -4.38
C LEU A 12 4.45 3.56 -5.55
N GLU A 13 5.04 4.72 -5.33
CA GLU A 13 5.21 5.76 -6.34
C GLU A 13 6.06 5.27 -7.51
N LYS A 14 7.14 4.52 -7.23
CA LYS A 14 7.97 3.85 -8.26
C LYS A 14 7.23 2.76 -9.04
N LEU A 15 6.24 2.11 -8.43
CA LEU A 15 5.36 1.14 -9.09
C LEU A 15 4.19 1.80 -9.84
N GLY A 16 4.12 3.13 -9.90
CA GLY A 16 3.04 3.84 -10.57
C GLY A 16 1.75 3.94 -9.75
N PHE A 17 1.81 3.73 -8.44
CA PHE A 17 0.69 3.90 -7.53
C PHE A 17 0.89 5.09 -6.60
N LYS A 18 -0.20 5.77 -6.25
CA LYS A 18 -0.25 6.79 -5.21
C LYS A 18 -1.05 6.24 -4.04
N GLN A 19 -0.46 6.23 -2.84
CA GLN A 19 -1.23 5.97 -1.63
C GLN A 19 -2.13 7.17 -1.33
N ILE A 20 -3.43 6.92 -1.22
CA ILE A 20 -4.40 7.95 -0.86
C ILE A 20 -4.61 7.96 0.65
N ASP A 21 -5.08 6.84 1.22
CA ASP A 21 -5.44 6.69 2.63
C ASP A 21 -5.11 5.29 3.15
N ILE A 22 -5.06 5.14 4.48
CA ILE A 22 -4.98 3.86 5.17
C ILE A 22 -6.11 3.82 6.21
N TYR A 23 -6.95 2.81 6.14
CA TYR A 23 -7.97 2.51 7.14
C TYR A 23 -7.43 1.45 8.10
N ARG A 24 -7.26 1.80 9.37
CA ARG A 24 -6.84 0.85 10.41
C ARG A 24 -8.07 0.16 10.99
N LEU A 25 -8.18 -1.16 10.78
CA LEU A 25 -9.20 -2.01 11.40
C LEU A 25 -8.61 -2.66 12.65
N LYS A 26 -9.41 -3.45 13.37
CA LYS A 26 -9.00 -4.06 14.64
C LYS A 26 -7.79 -5.01 14.51
N GLU A 27 -7.70 -5.75 13.41
CA GLU A 27 -6.70 -6.83 13.22
C GLU A 27 -5.90 -6.68 11.92
N ARG A 28 -6.17 -5.64 11.12
CA ARG A 28 -5.60 -5.45 9.79
C ARG A 28 -5.75 -4.03 9.30
N ASP A 29 -5.03 -3.69 8.25
CA ASP A 29 -5.15 -2.41 7.56
C ASP A 29 -5.71 -2.58 6.15
N VAL A 30 -6.48 -1.59 5.67
CA VAL A 30 -6.91 -1.50 4.27
C VAL A 30 -6.28 -0.26 3.66
N VAL A 31 -5.54 -0.45 2.57
CA VAL A 31 -4.82 0.63 1.89
C VAL A 31 -5.57 1.05 0.63
N ARG A 32 -5.90 2.33 0.54
CA ARG A 32 -6.50 2.92 -0.66
C ARG A 32 -5.40 3.45 -1.57
N LEU A 33 -5.29 2.87 -2.75
CA LEU A 33 -4.29 3.22 -3.77
C LEU A 33 -4.96 3.75 -5.02
N MET A 34 -4.30 4.66 -5.72
CA MET A 34 -4.68 5.10 -7.06
C MET A 34 -3.57 4.73 -8.03
N ARG A 35 -3.91 4.03 -9.11
CA ARG A 35 -2.98 3.82 -10.23
C ARG A 35 -2.87 5.11 -11.01
N LYS A 36 -1.64 5.59 -11.21
CA LYS A 36 -1.37 6.87 -11.85
C LYS A 36 -1.62 6.87 -13.36
N SER A 37 -1.51 5.71 -14.02
CA SER A 37 -1.66 5.63 -15.47
C SER A 37 -3.08 5.90 -15.96
N ASP A 38 -4.10 5.57 -15.15
CA ASP A 38 -5.51 5.68 -15.53
C ASP A 38 -6.41 6.25 -14.43
N GLY A 39 -5.85 6.63 -13.28
CA GLY A 39 -6.59 7.16 -12.14
C GLY A 39 -7.45 6.12 -11.41
N LYS A 40 -7.36 4.82 -11.76
CA LYS A 40 -8.21 3.80 -11.16
C LYS A 40 -7.84 3.58 -9.68
N VAL A 41 -8.85 3.52 -8.83
CA VAL A 41 -8.69 3.36 -7.38
C VAL A 41 -8.86 1.89 -6.98
N TYR A 42 -7.99 1.44 -6.10
CA TYR A 42 -7.97 0.09 -5.53
C TYR A 42 -8.03 0.16 -4.01
N LEU A 43 -8.78 -0.75 -3.40
CA LEU A 43 -8.72 -1.02 -1.97
C LEU A 43 -7.99 -2.34 -1.77
N VAL A 44 -6.82 -2.27 -1.14
CA VAL A 44 -5.98 -3.44 -0.85
C VAL A 44 -6.15 -3.79 0.61
N ASP A 45 -6.85 -4.88 0.87
CA ASP A 45 -6.99 -5.48 2.19
C ASP A 45 -5.69 -6.22 2.55
N LEU A 46 -5.00 -5.75 3.58
CA LEU A 46 -3.79 -6.40 4.09
C LEU A 46 -4.18 -7.52 5.06
N SER A 47 -3.35 -8.56 5.14
CA SER A 47 -3.58 -9.69 6.05
C SER A 47 -3.37 -9.31 7.53
N ARG A 48 -2.62 -8.24 7.81
CA ARG A 48 -2.31 -7.71 9.14
C ARG A 48 -1.94 -6.22 9.06
N HIS A 49 -1.47 -5.61 10.16
CA HIS A 49 -1.09 -4.20 10.14
C HIS A 49 0.16 -3.96 9.29
N ILE A 50 0.21 -2.83 8.57
CA ILE A 50 1.33 -2.48 7.68
C ILE A 50 2.66 -2.36 8.43
N GLU A 51 2.61 -2.02 9.72
CA GLU A 51 3.76 -1.92 10.60
C GLU A 51 4.37 -3.27 10.97
N GLU A 52 3.61 -4.36 10.84
CA GLU A 52 4.04 -5.75 11.07
C GLU A 52 4.51 -6.44 9.77
N MET A 53 4.43 -5.73 8.64
CA MET A 53 4.89 -6.23 7.35
C MET A 53 6.29 -5.72 7.02
N SER A 54 7.00 -6.49 6.19
CA SER A 54 8.17 -5.99 5.47
C SER A 54 7.70 -5.16 4.25
N LEU A 55 8.61 -4.33 3.72
CA LEU A 55 8.29 -3.56 2.52
C LEU A 55 8.00 -4.48 1.33
N GLU A 56 8.75 -5.56 1.19
CA GLU A 56 8.60 -6.53 0.10
C GLU A 56 7.24 -7.24 0.17
N GLU A 57 6.88 -7.75 1.34
CA GLU A 57 5.60 -8.43 1.58
C GLU A 57 4.40 -7.51 1.29
N PHE A 58 4.51 -6.24 1.66
CA PHE A 58 3.51 -5.23 1.36
C PHE A 58 3.36 -5.00 -0.15
N LEU A 59 4.46 -4.84 -0.89
CA LEU A 59 4.42 -4.62 -2.34
C LEU A 59 3.89 -5.85 -3.08
N GLU A 60 4.20 -7.05 -2.62
CA GLU A 60 3.64 -8.30 -3.15
C GLU A 60 2.12 -8.35 -2.98
N HIS A 61 1.59 -8.00 -1.79
CA HIS A 61 0.14 -7.92 -1.56
C HIS A 61 -0.54 -6.92 -2.50
N VAL A 62 0.06 -5.74 -2.67
CA VAL A 62 -0.48 -4.70 -3.56
C VAL A 62 -0.48 -5.16 -5.01
N THR A 63 0.63 -5.67 -5.51
CA THR A 63 0.76 -6.09 -6.92
C THR A 63 -0.16 -7.27 -7.26
N ASN A 64 -0.35 -8.22 -6.35
CA ASN A 64 -1.26 -9.35 -6.54
C ASN A 64 -2.73 -8.93 -6.59
N LYS A 65 -3.13 -7.88 -5.88
CA LYS A 65 -4.52 -7.39 -5.84
C LYS A 65 -4.88 -6.45 -6.98
N VAL A 66 -3.89 -5.91 -7.68
CA VAL A 66 -4.06 -4.86 -8.69
C VAL A 66 -3.74 -5.34 -10.12
N ARG A 67 -3.39 -6.63 -10.28
CA ARG A 67 -3.29 -7.31 -11.57
C ARG A 67 -4.63 -7.42 -12.28
#